data_AF-A0A5S3UXL5-F1
#
_entry.id   AF-A0A5S3UXL5-F1
#
_cell.length_a   1.000
_cell.length_b   1.000
_cell.length_c   1.000
_cell.angle_alpha   90.00
_cell.angle_beta   90.00
_cell.angle_gamma   90.00
#
_symmetry.space_group_name_H-M   'P 1'
#
loop_
_entity.id
_entity.type
_entity.pdbx_description
1 polymer ?
#
loop_
_entity_poly.entity_id
_entity_poly.type
_entity_poly.pdbx_seq_one_letter_code
_entity_poly.pdbx_strand_id
1 'polypeptide(L)'
;MSVRIFLLLLTLILLSGCQSTRSEHAPEEHLTGHTTPVAHIEPDRPLPALPTPHTSDDVWQRIRMQLSFASSTHPRVLKRVNWYLQHPKYMHTISDRARPYLYYLVNEVERRGLPIELALMPLIESDFNAQAYSEKHASGLWQLTPLIAKHYGVTINPWFDGRQDLLQSTQAALDFLVYLHKRFDGNWYHAIAAYNTGEGRVATAIARNRKAGKPTDFFSLSLPKQTRHYVPKLLAAAALLKQQRMHFPAIDNQPAFTQLALEKAVILPDQHDWAELEVLNPGFRRFPVLLNGPGHVLVPTARAQEWQLAATEFQALPDSRWRQVVVRRGDSLSRIAGQHNVSVSELRQFNQLDSDMIRIGQTLLLPSREEKLDYVVKRGDSLWRIAKQFGVSVKDLKRWNQRDNNRLRLGETLAIHLSAP
;
A
#
# COMPACT_ATOMS: atom_id res chain seq x y z
N MET A 1 23.09 70.88 17.32
CA MET A 1 24.28 70.93 18.21
C MET A 1 25.38 70.11 17.57
N SER A 2 26.65 70.50 17.74
CA SER A 2 27.68 70.28 16.71
C SER A 2 28.88 69.42 17.16
N VAL A 3 29.26 68.45 16.32
CA VAL A 3 30.52 67.66 16.34
C VAL A 3 30.86 67.41 14.85
N ARG A 4 31.85 68.06 14.22
CA ARG A 4 33.33 67.78 14.19
C ARG A 4 33.69 66.46 13.46
N ILE A 5 34.74 66.33 12.62
CA ILE A 5 35.61 67.27 11.87
C ILE A 5 36.48 66.45 10.83
N PHE A 6 36.86 67.04 9.67
CA PHE A 6 37.87 66.57 8.65
C PHE A 6 37.68 65.17 7.98
N LEU A 7 37.97 64.86 6.69
CA LEU A 7 38.66 65.45 5.51
C LEU A 7 40.13 64.97 5.29
N LEU A 8 40.50 64.69 4.02
CA LEU A 8 41.78 64.17 3.43
C LEU A 8 41.98 62.62 3.42
N LEU A 9 42.67 61.96 2.46
CA LEU A 9 42.90 62.19 1.01
C LEU A 9 43.45 60.89 0.31
N LEU A 10 43.92 61.00 -0.95
CA LEU A 10 44.70 60.08 -1.83
C LEU A 10 45.82 59.24 -1.12
N THR A 11 46.42 58.15 -1.67
CA THR A 11 46.82 57.83 -3.07
C THR A 11 47.15 56.32 -3.29
N LEU A 12 47.42 55.90 -4.55
CA LEU A 12 48.10 54.64 -4.96
C LEU A 12 49.61 54.61 -4.61
N ILE A 13 50.24 53.43 -4.64
CA ILE A 13 51.51 53.12 -5.37
C ILE A 13 51.79 51.59 -5.41
N LEU A 14 52.72 51.13 -6.27
CA LEU A 14 53.04 49.74 -6.62
C LEU A 14 54.41 49.25 -6.07
N LEU A 15 54.71 47.93 -6.16
CA LEU A 15 55.91 47.28 -6.77
C LEU A 15 56.44 45.99 -6.09
N SER A 16 57.25 45.28 -6.89
CA SER A 16 58.08 44.07 -6.65
C SER A 16 59.07 44.20 -5.47
N GLY A 17 59.81 43.16 -5.00
CA GLY A 17 60.08 41.79 -5.46
C GLY A 17 61.30 41.19 -4.72
N CYS A 18 62.05 40.25 -5.34
CA CYS A 18 63.34 39.65 -4.87
C CYS A 18 63.27 38.65 -3.67
N GLN A 19 64.15 37.64 -3.50
CA GLN A 19 65.17 36.98 -4.38
C GLN A 19 65.58 35.58 -3.81
N SER A 20 66.42 34.82 -4.55
CA SER A 20 66.99 33.46 -4.30
C SER A 20 68.01 33.37 -3.13
N THR A 21 68.74 32.28 -2.79
CA THR A 21 69.21 31.01 -3.44
C THR A 21 69.48 29.97 -2.30
N ARG A 22 70.09 28.77 -2.33
CA ARG A 22 70.92 27.85 -3.19
C ARG A 22 70.70 26.42 -2.60
N SER A 23 70.67 25.24 -3.24
CA SER A 23 71.37 24.54 -4.36
C SER A 23 72.73 23.88 -4.04
N GLU A 24 72.69 22.58 -3.71
CA GLU A 24 73.72 21.52 -3.89
C GLU A 24 72.93 20.18 -4.02
N HIS A 25 72.93 19.48 -5.17
CA HIS A 25 73.92 18.52 -5.71
C HIS A 25 73.96 17.15 -4.99
N ALA A 26 74.09 16.08 -5.78
CA ALA A 26 73.72 14.71 -5.41
C ALA A 26 74.77 13.66 -5.82
N PRO A 27 74.68 12.41 -5.30
CA PRO A 27 75.33 11.25 -5.87
C PRO A 27 74.35 10.16 -6.38
N GLU A 28 74.76 9.45 -7.43
CA GLU A 28 74.28 8.11 -7.80
C GLU A 28 74.96 7.07 -6.86
N GLU A 29 74.68 5.77 -6.82
CA GLU A 29 73.80 4.85 -7.57
C GLU A 29 73.47 3.67 -6.62
N HIS A 30 72.43 2.86 -6.89
CA HIS A 30 72.51 1.40 -6.65
C HIS A 30 71.34 0.64 -7.29
N LEU A 31 71.67 -0.22 -8.26
CA LEU A 31 70.73 -1.17 -8.86
C LEU A 31 70.50 -2.39 -7.96
N THR A 32 69.27 -2.64 -7.55
CA THR A 32 68.81 -3.95 -7.06
C THR A 32 67.65 -4.44 -7.92
N GLY A 33 67.80 -5.63 -8.50
CA GLY A 33 66.79 -6.19 -9.39
C GLY A 33 65.54 -6.62 -8.64
N HIS A 34 64.41 -5.96 -8.89
CA HIS A 34 63.08 -6.45 -8.52
C HIS A 34 62.26 -6.62 -9.80
N THR A 35 62.10 -7.88 -10.22
CA THR A 35 61.22 -8.24 -11.33
C THR A 35 59.77 -7.92 -10.96
N THR A 36 59.21 -6.87 -11.55
CA THR A 36 57.76 -6.63 -11.49
C THR A 36 57.03 -7.87 -11.97
N PRO A 37 56.08 -8.44 -11.20
CA PRO A 37 55.27 -9.54 -11.69
C PRO A 37 54.50 -9.08 -12.93
N VAL A 38 54.75 -9.73 -14.08
CA VAL A 38 53.88 -9.56 -15.25
C VAL A 38 52.50 -10.07 -14.84
N ALA A 39 51.52 -9.17 -14.79
CA ALA A 39 50.18 -9.54 -14.40
C ALA A 39 49.64 -10.58 -15.39
N HIS A 40 49.33 -11.78 -14.89
CA HIS A 40 48.60 -12.78 -15.66
C HIS A 40 47.21 -12.24 -15.97
N ILE A 41 47.02 -11.73 -17.18
CA ILE A 41 45.71 -11.47 -17.76
C ILE A 41 45.10 -12.84 -18.03
N GLU A 42 44.16 -13.28 -17.18
CA GLU A 42 43.33 -14.45 -17.47
C GLU A 42 42.54 -14.20 -18.76
N PRO A 43 42.72 -15.00 -19.83
CA PRO A 43 41.83 -14.97 -20.97
C PRO A 43 40.47 -15.58 -20.59
N ASP A 44 39.40 -15.14 -21.26
CA ASP A 44 38.07 -15.76 -21.23
C ASP A 44 37.42 -15.99 -19.86
N ARG A 45 37.56 -15.03 -18.94
CA ARG A 45 36.44 -14.77 -18.00
C ARG A 45 35.38 -13.94 -18.75
N PRO A 46 34.21 -14.52 -19.13
CA PRO A 46 33.21 -13.78 -19.88
C PRO A 46 32.71 -12.58 -19.06
N LEU A 47 32.56 -11.43 -19.71
CA LEU A 47 32.02 -10.22 -19.09
C LEU A 47 30.66 -10.55 -18.45
N PRO A 48 30.39 -10.11 -17.21
CA PRO A 48 29.11 -10.35 -16.55
C PRO A 48 27.99 -9.77 -17.41
N ALA A 49 26.99 -10.58 -17.72
CA ALA A 49 25.89 -10.20 -18.60
C ALA A 49 25.16 -8.97 -18.04
N LEU A 50 24.83 -8.00 -18.92
CA LEU A 50 24.11 -6.80 -18.52
C LEU A 50 22.76 -7.19 -17.89
N PRO A 51 22.38 -6.62 -16.72
CA PRO A 51 21.19 -7.05 -16.00
C PRO A 51 19.92 -6.76 -16.81
N THR A 52 19.15 -7.81 -17.06
CA THR A 52 17.78 -7.74 -17.59
C THR A 52 16.82 -7.22 -16.51
N PRO A 53 15.58 -6.82 -16.85
CA PRO A 53 14.58 -6.41 -15.85
C PRO A 53 14.35 -7.46 -14.76
N HIS A 54 14.31 -8.76 -15.11
CA HIS A 54 14.08 -9.83 -14.14
C HIS A 54 15.33 -10.25 -13.36
N THR A 55 16.53 -9.91 -13.85
CA THR A 55 17.84 -10.23 -13.22
C THR A 55 18.52 -8.98 -12.65
N SER A 56 17.73 -7.99 -12.24
CA SER A 56 18.19 -6.83 -11.49
C SER A 56 17.76 -6.98 -10.04
N ASP A 57 18.62 -6.63 -9.08
CA ASP A 57 18.30 -6.82 -7.65
C ASP A 57 17.33 -5.77 -7.08
N ASP A 58 17.09 -4.68 -7.80
CA ASP A 58 16.22 -3.55 -7.39
C ASP A 58 15.00 -3.38 -8.30
N VAL A 59 13.81 -3.32 -7.69
CA VAL A 59 12.54 -3.11 -8.40
C VAL A 59 12.49 -1.73 -9.07
N TRP A 60 13.11 -0.68 -8.51
CA TRP A 60 13.16 0.62 -9.18
C TRP A 60 13.99 0.56 -10.47
N GLN A 61 15.11 -0.15 -10.48
CA GLN A 61 15.88 -0.44 -11.70
C GLN A 61 15.09 -1.32 -12.69
N ARG A 62 14.41 -2.38 -12.23
CA ARG A 62 13.52 -3.20 -13.07
C ARG A 62 12.44 -2.37 -13.77
N ILE A 63 11.83 -1.43 -13.06
CA ILE A 63 10.88 -0.46 -13.63
C ILE A 63 11.60 0.46 -14.62
N ARG A 64 12.71 1.07 -14.20
CA ARG A 64 13.50 2.05 -14.99
C ARG A 64 13.86 1.56 -16.38
N MET A 65 14.24 0.28 -16.50
CA MET A 65 14.67 -0.34 -17.76
C MET A 65 13.51 -0.66 -18.73
N GLN A 66 12.26 -0.62 -18.26
CA GLN A 66 11.06 -0.91 -19.05
C GLN A 66 10.20 0.34 -19.37
N LEU A 67 10.55 1.52 -18.86
CA LEU A 67 9.76 2.75 -19.01
C LEU A 67 9.56 3.14 -20.48
N SER A 68 8.31 3.11 -20.93
CA SER A 68 7.91 3.15 -22.34
C SER A 68 7.51 4.55 -22.84
N PHE A 69 6.67 5.28 -22.09
CA PHE A 69 6.08 6.56 -22.48
C PHE A 69 6.32 7.71 -21.48
N ALA A 70 7.06 7.46 -20.40
CA ALA A 70 7.38 8.43 -19.33
C ALA A 70 7.90 9.81 -19.78
N SER A 71 8.48 9.94 -20.98
CA SER A 71 9.11 11.18 -21.46
C SER A 71 8.09 12.22 -21.93
N SER A 72 7.98 13.35 -21.21
CA SER A 72 7.22 14.51 -21.65
C SER A 72 7.86 15.83 -21.22
N THR A 73 8.03 16.75 -22.17
CA THR A 73 8.51 18.13 -21.97
C THR A 73 7.39 19.12 -21.62
N HIS A 74 6.13 18.68 -21.56
CA HIS A 74 4.99 19.58 -21.38
C HIS A 74 5.08 20.32 -20.01
N PRO A 75 4.85 21.65 -19.92
CA PRO A 75 5.10 22.44 -18.72
C PRO A 75 4.44 21.96 -17.41
N ARG A 76 3.27 21.32 -17.46
CA ARG A 76 2.64 20.68 -16.28
C ARG A 76 3.44 19.51 -15.70
N VAL A 77 4.20 18.80 -16.54
CA VAL A 77 5.09 17.69 -16.12
C VAL A 77 6.36 18.28 -15.54
N LEU A 78 7.01 19.22 -16.23
CA LEU A 78 8.21 19.92 -15.73
C LEU A 78 7.97 20.61 -14.39
N LYS A 79 6.82 21.27 -14.18
CA LYS A 79 6.45 21.86 -12.88
C LYS A 79 6.36 20.82 -11.76
N ARG A 80 5.96 19.58 -12.07
CA ARG A 80 5.89 18.48 -11.09
C ARG A 80 7.26 17.81 -10.87
N VAL A 81 8.09 17.68 -11.91
CA VAL A 81 9.50 17.27 -11.78
C VAL A 81 10.22 18.21 -10.82
N ASN A 82 10.10 19.53 -11.01
CA ASN A 82 10.72 20.52 -10.13
C ASN A 82 10.16 20.44 -8.69
N TRP A 83 8.85 20.18 -8.52
CA TRP A 83 8.28 19.97 -7.19
C TRP A 83 8.87 18.74 -6.49
N TYR A 84 8.99 17.60 -7.19
CA TYR A 84 9.63 16.41 -6.61
C TYR A 84 11.09 16.69 -6.24
N LEU A 85 11.88 17.32 -7.11
CA LEU A 85 13.28 17.68 -6.83
C LEU A 85 13.46 18.59 -5.60
N GLN A 86 12.47 19.41 -5.27
CA GLN A 86 12.44 20.23 -4.05
C GLN A 86 12.06 19.46 -2.77
N HIS A 87 11.55 18.23 -2.89
CA HIS A 87 11.07 17.40 -1.78
C HIS A 87 11.73 16.00 -1.80
N PRO A 88 13.07 15.87 -1.78
CA PRO A 88 13.76 14.58 -1.97
C PRO A 88 13.37 13.51 -0.93
N LYS A 89 13.03 13.90 0.30
CA LYS A 89 12.53 12.98 1.34
C LYS A 89 11.22 12.27 0.96
N TYR A 90 10.43 12.81 0.04
CA TYR A 90 9.18 12.17 -0.40
C TYR A 90 9.45 10.83 -1.10
N MET A 91 10.53 10.67 -1.88
CA MET A 91 10.87 9.37 -2.48
C MET A 91 11.39 8.33 -1.48
N HIS A 92 11.91 8.73 -0.32
CA HIS A 92 12.14 7.80 0.79
C HIS A 92 10.80 7.25 1.28
N THR A 93 9.90 8.11 1.77
CA THR A 93 8.58 7.69 2.28
C THR A 93 7.76 6.88 1.26
N ILE A 94 7.89 7.18 -0.03
CA ILE A 94 7.29 6.39 -1.10
C ILE A 94 7.95 5.01 -1.23
N SER A 95 9.27 4.91 -1.20
CA SER A 95 9.96 3.61 -1.30
C SER A 95 9.73 2.74 -0.07
N ASP A 96 9.71 3.33 1.12
CA ASP A 96 9.43 2.64 2.38
C ASP A 96 8.02 2.03 2.37
N ARG A 97 7.01 2.77 1.89
CA ARG A 97 5.63 2.28 1.74
C ARG A 97 5.44 1.34 0.56
N ALA A 98 6.21 1.50 -0.52
CA ALA A 98 6.12 0.65 -1.70
C ALA A 98 6.81 -0.71 -1.50
N ARG A 99 7.82 -0.81 -0.62
CA ARG A 99 8.62 -2.03 -0.36
C ARG A 99 7.80 -3.33 -0.26
N PRO A 100 6.74 -3.44 0.57
CA PRO A 100 5.96 -4.69 0.66
C PRO A 100 5.12 -5.03 -0.58
N TYR A 101 4.89 -4.09 -1.52
CA TYR A 101 3.94 -4.28 -2.62
C TYR A 101 4.56 -4.21 -4.03
N LEU A 102 5.61 -3.40 -4.23
CA LEU A 102 6.01 -2.95 -5.57
C LEU A 102 6.44 -4.10 -6.49
N TYR A 103 7.14 -5.10 -5.95
CA TYR A 103 7.51 -6.31 -6.68
C TYR A 103 6.28 -7.06 -7.25
N TYR A 104 5.24 -7.22 -6.45
CA TYR A 104 3.98 -7.85 -6.87
C TYR A 104 3.24 -7.01 -7.92
N LEU A 105 3.16 -5.69 -7.71
CA LEU A 105 2.52 -4.76 -8.64
C LEU A 105 3.23 -4.75 -10.01
N VAL A 106 4.56 -4.84 -10.01
CA VAL A 106 5.39 -4.98 -11.21
C VAL A 106 5.14 -6.32 -11.91
N ASN A 107 5.18 -7.44 -11.19
CA ASN A 107 4.86 -8.76 -11.74
C ASN A 107 3.47 -8.80 -12.38
N GLU A 108 2.44 -8.23 -11.73
CA GLU A 108 1.09 -8.20 -12.27
C GLU A 108 0.98 -7.38 -13.57
N VAL A 109 1.62 -6.21 -13.63
CA VAL A 109 1.64 -5.36 -14.83
C VAL A 109 2.38 -6.05 -15.98
N GLU A 110 3.54 -6.65 -15.73
CA GLU A 110 4.30 -7.41 -16.73
C GLU A 110 3.54 -8.65 -17.21
N ARG A 111 2.94 -9.45 -16.30
CA ARG A 111 2.15 -10.66 -16.61
C ARG A 111 0.97 -10.38 -17.54
N ARG A 112 0.46 -9.15 -17.54
CA ARG A 112 -0.65 -8.68 -18.38
C ARG A 112 -0.18 -8.04 -19.70
N GLY A 113 1.13 -7.94 -19.94
CA GLY A 113 1.68 -7.21 -21.09
C GLY A 113 1.41 -5.70 -21.04
N LEU A 114 1.23 -5.13 -19.83
CA LEU A 114 0.89 -3.72 -19.65
C LEU A 114 2.14 -2.85 -19.50
N PRO A 115 2.07 -1.55 -19.85
CA PRO A 115 3.19 -0.64 -19.66
C PRO A 115 3.58 -0.52 -18.20
N ILE A 116 4.88 -0.63 -17.91
CA ILE A 116 5.41 -0.67 -16.54
C ILE A 116 5.06 0.59 -15.73
N GLU A 117 4.84 1.72 -16.40
CA GLU A 117 4.31 2.96 -15.80
C GLU A 117 3.04 2.75 -14.96
N LEU A 118 2.22 1.72 -15.23
CA LEU A 118 0.99 1.46 -14.47
C LEU A 118 1.27 0.89 -13.06
N ALA A 119 2.42 0.26 -12.82
CA ALA A 119 2.83 -0.16 -11.47
C ALA A 119 3.07 1.05 -10.53
N LEU A 120 3.23 2.25 -11.11
CA LEU A 120 3.37 3.52 -10.39
C LEU A 120 2.02 4.23 -10.14
N MET A 121 0.88 3.63 -10.47
CA MET A 121 -0.44 4.24 -10.19
C MET A 121 -0.72 4.44 -8.68
N PRO A 122 -0.38 3.51 -7.76
CA PRO A 122 -0.56 3.73 -6.32
C PRO A 122 0.25 4.90 -5.74
N LEU A 123 1.36 5.31 -6.38
CA LEU A 123 2.06 6.56 -6.04
C LEU A 123 1.14 7.77 -6.17
N ILE A 124 0.34 7.82 -7.24
CA ILE A 124 -0.41 9.02 -7.59
C ILE A 124 -1.81 9.06 -6.97
N GLU A 125 -2.32 7.91 -6.53
CA GLU A 125 -3.59 7.76 -5.79
C GLU A 125 -3.43 7.82 -4.27
N SER A 126 -2.52 7.04 -3.67
CA SER A 126 -2.45 6.83 -2.21
C SER A 126 -1.09 7.12 -1.57
N ASP A 127 -0.09 7.56 -2.32
CA ASP A 127 1.32 7.59 -1.88
C ASP A 127 1.75 6.20 -1.31
N PHE A 128 1.33 5.11 -1.98
CA PHE A 128 1.45 3.70 -1.56
C PHE A 128 0.87 3.36 -0.16
N ASN A 129 -0.06 4.16 0.38
CA ASN A 129 -0.76 3.82 1.62
C ASN A 129 -1.92 2.85 1.37
N ALA A 130 -1.74 1.58 1.72
CA ALA A 130 -2.75 0.53 1.58
C ALA A 130 -3.97 0.68 2.52
N GLN A 131 -3.85 1.44 3.61
CA GLN A 131 -4.98 1.80 4.49
C GLN A 131 -5.75 3.04 4.03
N ALA A 132 -5.31 3.74 2.97
CA ALA A 132 -5.85 5.05 2.59
C ALA A 132 -7.38 5.06 2.36
N TYR A 133 -8.02 6.15 2.77
CA TYR A 133 -9.44 6.42 2.56
C TYR A 133 -9.64 7.90 2.23
N SER A 134 -10.51 8.21 1.27
CA SER A 134 -10.78 9.58 0.83
C SER A 134 -12.22 10.04 1.11
N GLU A 135 -12.44 11.36 1.12
CA GLU A 135 -13.76 12.00 1.22
C GLU A 135 -14.80 11.40 0.24
N LYS A 136 -14.35 11.00 -0.95
CA LYS A 136 -15.18 10.39 -2.01
C LYS A 136 -15.37 8.88 -1.82
N HIS A 137 -15.10 8.39 -0.62
CA HIS A 137 -15.24 7.00 -0.19
C HIS A 137 -14.38 6.01 -0.99
N ALA A 138 -13.37 6.49 -1.73
CA ALA A 138 -12.39 5.65 -2.41
C ALA A 138 -11.36 5.15 -1.39
N SER A 139 -10.86 3.91 -1.56
CA SER A 139 -10.00 3.29 -0.54
C SER A 139 -8.91 2.37 -1.12
N GLY A 140 -7.87 2.15 -0.31
CA GLY A 140 -6.72 1.30 -0.57
C GLY A 140 -5.66 1.91 -1.47
N LEU A 141 -4.65 1.09 -1.80
CA LEU A 141 -3.52 1.45 -2.67
C LEU A 141 -3.97 2.13 -3.97
N TRP A 142 -5.01 1.55 -4.58
CA TRP A 142 -5.54 1.91 -5.89
C TRP A 142 -6.68 2.94 -5.84
N GLN A 143 -7.10 3.39 -4.64
CA GLN A 143 -8.25 4.27 -4.42
C GLN A 143 -9.49 3.85 -5.22
N LEU A 144 -9.94 2.60 -5.02
CA LEU A 144 -11.16 2.12 -5.66
C LEU A 144 -12.40 2.68 -4.95
N THR A 145 -13.35 3.22 -5.72
CA THR A 145 -14.68 3.58 -5.21
C THR A 145 -15.54 2.32 -5.04
N PRO A 146 -16.56 2.31 -4.15
CA PRO A 146 -17.40 1.12 -3.94
C PRO A 146 -18.11 0.62 -5.21
N LEU A 147 -18.44 1.53 -6.14
CA LEU A 147 -19.08 1.20 -7.42
C LEU A 147 -18.12 0.43 -8.35
N ILE A 148 -16.89 0.94 -8.54
CA ILE A 148 -15.88 0.29 -9.38
C ILE A 148 -15.46 -1.04 -8.76
N ALA A 149 -15.19 -1.05 -7.45
CA ALA A 149 -14.86 -2.26 -6.70
C ALA A 149 -15.91 -3.37 -6.89
N LYS A 150 -17.20 -3.06 -6.67
CA LYS A 150 -18.29 -4.01 -6.89
C LYS A 150 -18.41 -4.47 -8.35
N HIS A 151 -18.14 -3.60 -9.32
CA HIS A 151 -18.20 -3.95 -10.74
C HIS A 151 -17.09 -4.94 -11.15
N TYR A 152 -15.90 -4.81 -10.57
CA TYR A 152 -14.75 -5.69 -10.82
C TYR A 152 -14.56 -6.76 -9.72
N GLY A 153 -15.66 -7.23 -9.13
CA GLY A 153 -15.67 -8.44 -8.27
C GLY A 153 -15.03 -8.30 -6.89
N VAL A 154 -14.65 -7.09 -6.46
CA VAL A 154 -13.99 -6.87 -5.16
C VAL A 154 -14.99 -7.08 -4.01
N THR A 155 -14.64 -7.95 -3.07
CA THR A 155 -15.49 -8.26 -1.90
C THR A 155 -15.47 -7.09 -0.90
N ILE A 156 -16.64 -6.58 -0.52
CA ILE A 156 -16.79 -5.57 0.54
C ILE A 156 -17.91 -6.00 1.48
N ASN A 157 -17.59 -6.16 2.76
CA ASN A 157 -18.52 -6.54 3.82
C ASN A 157 -18.11 -5.89 5.18
N PRO A 158 -18.86 -6.07 6.29
CA PRO A 158 -18.54 -5.43 7.58
C PRO A 158 -17.18 -5.78 8.19
N TRP A 159 -16.58 -6.90 7.76
CA TRP A 159 -15.35 -7.51 8.28
C TRP A 159 -14.15 -7.33 7.34
N PHE A 160 -14.40 -7.24 6.04
CA PHE A 160 -13.39 -7.23 5.00
C PHE A 160 -13.71 -6.21 3.89
N ASP A 161 -12.73 -5.40 3.51
CA ASP A 161 -12.80 -4.48 2.36
C ASP A 161 -11.66 -4.78 1.39
N GLY A 162 -11.98 -5.54 0.35
CA GLY A 162 -11.05 -5.99 -0.68
C GLY A 162 -10.46 -4.87 -1.54
N ARG A 163 -10.84 -3.61 -1.30
CA ARG A 163 -10.21 -2.45 -1.91
C ARG A 163 -8.88 -2.10 -1.24
N GLN A 164 -8.74 -2.46 0.04
CA GLN A 164 -7.51 -2.35 0.82
C GLN A 164 -6.67 -3.65 0.73
N ASP A 165 -7.28 -4.80 0.43
CA ASP A 165 -6.56 -6.01 0.00
C ASP A 165 -5.74 -5.76 -1.27
N LEU A 166 -4.47 -6.15 -1.24
CA LEU A 166 -3.54 -6.01 -2.35
C LEU A 166 -3.98 -6.80 -3.59
N LEU A 167 -4.47 -8.04 -3.44
CA LEU A 167 -4.74 -8.93 -4.56
C LEU A 167 -5.99 -8.51 -5.32
N GLN A 168 -7.15 -8.41 -4.64
CA GLN A 168 -8.39 -7.97 -5.30
C GLN A 168 -8.31 -6.54 -5.83
N SER A 169 -7.72 -5.59 -5.08
CA SER A 169 -7.64 -4.20 -5.55
C SER A 169 -6.72 -4.04 -6.77
N THR A 170 -5.61 -4.79 -6.84
CA THR A 170 -4.71 -4.79 -8.00
C THR A 170 -5.37 -5.44 -9.22
N GLN A 171 -6.01 -6.60 -9.04
CA GLN A 171 -6.75 -7.27 -10.10
C GLN A 171 -7.81 -6.32 -10.71
N ALA A 172 -8.67 -5.76 -9.85
CA ALA A 172 -9.76 -4.87 -10.26
C ALA A 172 -9.29 -3.55 -10.87
N ALA A 173 -8.23 -2.93 -10.34
CA ALA A 173 -7.71 -1.67 -10.87
C ALA A 173 -7.04 -1.85 -12.24
N LEU A 174 -6.29 -2.93 -12.44
CA LEU A 174 -5.67 -3.25 -13.72
C LEU A 174 -6.73 -3.66 -14.76
N ASP A 175 -7.76 -4.41 -14.38
CA ASP A 175 -8.90 -4.72 -15.27
C ASP A 175 -9.66 -3.45 -15.69
N PHE A 176 -9.89 -2.52 -14.74
CA PHE A 176 -10.49 -1.22 -15.04
C PHE A 176 -9.61 -0.37 -15.98
N LEU A 177 -8.29 -0.38 -15.78
CA LEU A 177 -7.33 0.32 -16.66
C LEU A 177 -7.29 -0.29 -18.07
N VAL A 178 -7.36 -1.62 -18.22
CA VAL A 178 -7.50 -2.31 -19.51
C VAL A 178 -8.78 -1.91 -20.22
N TYR A 179 -9.92 -1.92 -19.51
CA TYR A 179 -11.20 -1.47 -20.04
C TYR A 179 -11.14 0.00 -20.51
N LEU A 180 -10.58 0.89 -19.69
CA LEU A 180 -10.44 2.31 -20.04
C LEU A 180 -9.50 2.52 -21.23
N HIS A 181 -8.40 1.77 -21.33
CA HIS A 181 -7.48 1.81 -22.46
C HIS A 181 -8.16 1.40 -23.76
N LYS A 182 -8.94 0.31 -23.75
CA LYS A 182 -9.79 -0.11 -24.89
C LYS A 182 -10.85 0.94 -25.24
N ARG A 183 -11.45 1.59 -24.23
CA ARG A 183 -12.49 2.62 -24.43
C ARG A 183 -11.97 3.91 -25.07
N PHE A 184 -10.70 4.26 -24.87
CA PHE A 184 -10.08 5.46 -25.43
C PHE A 184 -9.10 5.15 -26.57
N ASP A 185 -9.45 4.19 -27.42
CA ASP A 185 -8.74 3.89 -28.68
C ASP A 185 -7.23 3.61 -28.50
N GLY A 186 -6.84 2.99 -27.38
CA GLY A 186 -5.44 2.72 -27.05
C GLY A 186 -4.68 3.90 -26.40
N ASN A 187 -5.39 4.95 -25.97
CA ASN A 187 -4.76 6.15 -25.39
C ASN A 187 -4.62 6.06 -23.86
N TRP A 188 -3.43 5.67 -23.38
CA TRP A 188 -3.12 5.61 -21.95
C TRP A 188 -3.33 6.93 -21.20
N TYR A 189 -3.05 8.10 -21.79
CA TYR A 189 -3.26 9.38 -21.11
C TYR A 189 -4.74 9.69 -20.89
N HIS A 190 -5.62 9.27 -21.79
CA HIS A 190 -7.07 9.35 -21.60
C HIS A 190 -7.56 8.31 -20.59
N ALA A 191 -7.06 7.08 -20.64
CA ALA A 191 -7.41 6.03 -19.68
C ALA A 191 -7.03 6.42 -18.23
N ILE A 192 -5.79 6.85 -18.01
CA ILE A 192 -5.29 7.29 -16.70
C ILE A 192 -6.04 8.55 -16.23
N ALA A 193 -6.37 9.49 -17.11
CA ALA A 193 -7.22 10.63 -16.75
C ALA A 193 -8.67 10.23 -16.41
N ALA A 194 -9.21 9.22 -17.09
CA ALA A 194 -10.56 8.71 -16.87
C ALA A 194 -10.69 7.91 -15.57
N TYR A 195 -9.64 7.18 -15.16
CA TYR A 195 -9.56 6.52 -13.86
C TYR A 195 -9.82 7.53 -12.72
N ASN A 196 -9.11 8.67 -12.76
CA ASN A 196 -9.24 9.74 -11.76
C ASN A 196 -10.56 10.54 -11.81
N THR A 197 -11.20 10.67 -12.97
CA THR A 197 -12.25 11.68 -13.19
C THR A 197 -13.59 11.16 -13.71
N GLY A 198 -13.67 9.87 -14.04
CA GLY A 198 -14.79 9.26 -14.74
C GLY A 198 -14.67 9.37 -16.26
N GLU A 199 -14.81 8.23 -16.93
CA GLU A 199 -14.78 8.08 -18.40
C GLU A 199 -15.67 9.06 -19.17
N GLY A 200 -16.95 9.21 -18.76
CA GLY A 200 -17.91 10.09 -19.43
C GLY A 200 -17.47 11.55 -19.49
N ARG A 201 -16.71 12.03 -18.48
CA ARG A 201 -16.16 13.40 -18.47
C ARG A 201 -14.99 13.55 -19.45
N VAL A 202 -14.13 12.54 -19.59
CA VAL A 202 -13.03 12.55 -20.58
C VAL A 202 -13.60 12.44 -21.99
N ALA A 203 -14.53 11.52 -22.25
CA ALA A 203 -15.23 11.38 -23.53
C ALA A 203 -15.95 12.69 -23.93
N THR A 204 -16.65 13.35 -22.99
CA THR A 204 -17.28 14.66 -23.24
C THR A 204 -16.27 15.75 -23.56
N ALA A 205 -15.09 15.76 -22.92
CA ALA A 205 -14.03 16.73 -23.23
C ALA A 205 -13.45 16.48 -24.64
N ILE A 206 -13.19 15.22 -25.01
CA ILE A 206 -12.74 14.81 -26.35
C ILE A 206 -13.77 15.24 -27.40
N ALA A 207 -15.05 14.90 -27.22
CA ALA A 207 -16.12 15.25 -28.15
C ALA A 207 -16.27 16.76 -28.32
N ARG A 208 -16.14 17.54 -27.23
CA ARG A 208 -16.17 19.01 -27.28
C ARG A 208 -15.00 19.58 -28.08
N ASN A 209 -13.78 19.09 -27.86
CA ASN A 209 -12.61 19.54 -28.62
C ASN A 209 -12.74 19.15 -30.11
N ARG A 210 -13.15 17.91 -30.41
CA ARG A 210 -13.39 17.41 -31.77
C ARG A 210 -14.43 18.26 -32.52
N LYS A 211 -15.57 18.58 -31.91
CA LYS A 211 -16.60 19.47 -32.50
C LYS A 211 -16.09 20.90 -32.73
N ALA A 212 -15.10 21.35 -31.95
CA ALA A 212 -14.50 22.68 -32.07
C ALA A 212 -13.23 22.73 -32.93
N GLY A 213 -12.87 21.65 -33.64
CA GLY A 213 -11.64 21.57 -34.45
C GLY A 213 -10.34 21.62 -33.63
N LYS A 214 -10.39 21.33 -32.33
CA LYS A 214 -9.25 21.44 -31.40
C LYS A 214 -8.61 20.08 -31.15
N PRO A 215 -7.28 20.02 -30.87
CA PRO A 215 -6.61 18.77 -30.53
C PRO A 215 -7.29 18.06 -29.35
N THR A 216 -7.38 16.73 -29.46
CA THR A 216 -8.10 15.89 -28.49
C THR A 216 -7.19 15.16 -27.51
N ASP A 217 -5.88 15.46 -27.50
CA ASP A 217 -4.92 14.88 -26.55
C ASP A 217 -5.18 15.39 -25.11
N PHE A 218 -4.77 14.61 -24.11
CA PHE A 218 -4.95 14.93 -22.69
C PHE A 218 -4.49 16.33 -22.29
N PHE A 219 -3.42 16.87 -22.89
CA PHE A 219 -2.93 18.20 -22.53
C PHE A 219 -3.82 19.31 -23.10
N SER A 220 -4.50 19.09 -24.22
CA SER A 220 -5.49 20.00 -24.80
C SER A 220 -6.91 19.89 -24.21
N LEU A 221 -7.22 18.83 -23.47
CA LEU A 221 -8.57 18.64 -22.88
C LEU A 221 -8.86 19.59 -21.71
N SER A 222 -10.05 20.20 -21.74
CA SER A 222 -10.60 20.94 -20.59
C SER A 222 -11.17 19.96 -19.54
N LEU A 223 -10.34 19.66 -18.55
CA LEU A 223 -10.61 18.73 -17.44
C LEU A 223 -10.47 19.44 -16.07
N PRO A 224 -10.99 18.85 -14.96
CA PRO A 224 -10.86 19.42 -13.62
C PRO A 224 -9.40 19.64 -13.20
N LYS A 225 -9.15 20.64 -12.33
CA LYS A 225 -7.79 21.01 -11.88
C LYS A 225 -7.00 19.81 -11.33
N GLN A 226 -7.63 18.96 -10.52
CA GLN A 226 -7.02 17.73 -10.00
C GLN A 226 -6.57 16.80 -11.15
N THR A 227 -7.48 16.43 -12.04
CA THR A 227 -7.21 15.55 -13.20
C THR A 227 -6.18 16.14 -14.16
N ARG A 228 -6.19 17.46 -14.41
CA ARG A 228 -5.16 18.14 -15.23
C ARG A 228 -3.74 18.01 -14.65
N HIS A 229 -3.59 17.71 -13.36
CA HIS A 229 -2.30 17.44 -12.70
C HIS A 229 -2.07 15.95 -12.40
N TYR A 230 -3.03 15.07 -12.69
CA TYR A 230 -2.97 13.64 -12.37
C TYR A 230 -1.98 12.88 -13.27
N VAL A 231 -2.20 12.81 -14.60
CA VAL A 231 -1.22 12.19 -15.53
C VAL A 231 0.19 12.83 -15.40
N PRO A 232 0.34 14.16 -15.22
CA PRO A 232 1.63 14.78 -14.92
C PRO A 232 2.31 14.39 -13.60
N LYS A 233 1.62 13.79 -12.60
CA LYS A 233 2.30 13.14 -11.46
C LYS A 233 3.10 11.94 -11.96
N LEU A 234 2.43 11.02 -12.67
CA LEU A 234 2.99 9.75 -13.14
C LEU A 234 4.22 9.98 -14.03
N LEU A 235 4.04 10.80 -15.07
CA LEU A 235 5.10 11.12 -16.03
C LEU A 235 6.30 11.79 -15.37
N ALA A 236 6.10 12.66 -14.36
CA ALA A 236 7.20 13.32 -13.68
C ALA A 236 8.00 12.38 -12.76
N ALA A 237 7.33 11.46 -12.06
CA ALA A 237 8.00 10.45 -11.24
C ALA A 237 8.78 9.46 -12.12
N ALA A 238 8.14 8.95 -13.18
CA ALA A 238 8.75 8.05 -14.14
C ALA A 238 9.92 8.71 -14.91
N ALA A 239 9.81 9.99 -15.29
CA ALA A 239 10.91 10.74 -15.90
C ALA A 239 12.11 10.93 -14.94
N LEU A 240 11.87 11.18 -13.65
CA LEU A 240 12.92 11.29 -12.65
C LEU A 240 13.65 9.96 -12.42
N LEU A 241 12.91 8.84 -12.39
CA LEU A 241 13.46 7.49 -12.34
C LEU A 241 14.28 7.17 -13.61
N LYS A 242 13.74 7.43 -14.80
CA LYS A 242 14.43 7.20 -16.08
C LYS A 242 15.72 8.02 -16.21
N GLN A 243 15.71 9.27 -15.74
CA GLN A 243 16.87 10.18 -15.77
C GLN A 243 17.82 10.01 -14.58
N GLN A 244 17.48 9.21 -13.56
CA GLN A 244 18.25 9.03 -12.31
C GLN A 244 18.57 10.36 -11.59
N ARG A 245 17.73 11.39 -11.75
CA ARG A 245 17.93 12.74 -11.20
C ARG A 245 17.43 12.91 -9.76
N MET A 246 17.01 11.82 -9.16
CA MET A 246 16.44 11.72 -7.82
C MET A 246 16.76 10.33 -7.30
N HIS A 247 17.13 10.22 -6.03
CA HIS A 247 17.36 8.93 -5.39
C HIS A 247 16.02 8.29 -4.97
N PHE A 248 15.82 7.05 -5.39
CA PHE A 248 14.77 6.15 -4.95
C PHE A 248 15.47 5.06 -4.13
N PRO A 249 15.24 4.94 -2.81
CA PRO A 249 15.81 3.84 -2.03
C PRO A 249 15.42 2.47 -2.59
N ALA A 250 16.41 1.61 -2.77
CA ALA A 250 16.25 0.31 -3.43
C ALA A 250 15.21 -0.57 -2.73
N ILE A 251 14.41 -1.27 -3.53
CA ILE A 251 13.43 -2.26 -3.08
C ILE A 251 13.85 -3.60 -3.70
N ASP A 252 14.00 -4.61 -2.86
CA ASP A 252 14.54 -5.91 -3.28
C ASP A 252 13.62 -6.57 -4.32
N ASN A 253 14.17 -7.01 -5.45
CA ASN A 253 13.41 -7.59 -6.57
C ASN A 253 13.04 -9.06 -6.33
N GLN A 254 12.44 -9.32 -5.17
CA GLN A 254 12.02 -10.64 -4.70
C GLN A 254 10.62 -10.56 -4.05
N PRO A 255 9.89 -11.70 -3.90
CA PRO A 255 8.59 -11.70 -3.24
C PRO A 255 8.70 -11.27 -1.77
N ALA A 256 8.15 -10.11 -1.41
CA ALA A 256 8.10 -9.65 -0.02
C ALA A 256 7.13 -10.46 0.86
N PHE A 257 6.08 -11.02 0.24
CA PHE A 257 5.06 -11.85 0.89
C PHE A 257 4.75 -13.10 0.05
N THR A 258 4.11 -14.08 0.68
CA THR A 258 3.43 -15.20 0.04
C THR A 258 1.98 -15.30 0.50
N GLN A 259 1.15 -16.04 -0.24
CA GLN A 259 -0.27 -16.24 0.08
C GLN A 259 -0.45 -17.52 0.90
N LEU A 260 -0.87 -17.36 2.16
CA LEU A 260 -1.35 -18.46 3.00
C LEU A 260 -2.84 -18.68 2.69
N ALA A 261 -3.18 -19.80 2.06
CA ALA A 261 -4.55 -20.22 1.85
C ALA A 261 -5.19 -20.66 3.18
N LEU A 262 -6.49 -20.38 3.35
CA LEU A 262 -7.24 -20.67 4.56
C LEU A 262 -8.56 -21.34 4.21
N GLU A 263 -8.62 -22.66 4.44
CA GLU A 263 -9.79 -23.50 4.12
C GLU A 263 -11.01 -23.20 5.00
N LYS A 264 -10.80 -22.54 6.15
CA LYS A 264 -11.82 -22.25 7.16
C LYS A 264 -11.57 -20.86 7.74
N ALA A 265 -12.63 -20.23 8.24
CA ALA A 265 -12.45 -19.09 9.11
C ALA A 265 -11.69 -19.53 10.37
N VAL A 266 -10.70 -18.73 10.77
CA VAL A 266 -9.86 -18.97 11.95
C VAL A 266 -9.72 -17.69 12.76
N ILE A 267 -9.48 -17.80 14.06
CA ILE A 267 -9.03 -16.68 14.90
C ILE A 267 -7.51 -16.72 14.93
N LEU A 268 -6.87 -15.68 14.37
CA LEU A 268 -5.43 -15.52 14.56
C LEU A 268 -5.16 -15.20 16.05
N PRO A 269 -4.28 -15.95 16.73
CA PRO A 269 -3.92 -15.66 18.12
C PRO A 269 -3.15 -14.34 18.23
N ASP A 270 -3.28 -13.66 19.36
CA ASP A 270 -2.52 -12.45 19.69
C ASP A 270 -1.06 -12.78 20.05
N GLN A 271 -0.30 -13.18 19.03
CA GLN A 271 1.15 -13.26 19.05
C GLN A 271 1.74 -11.92 18.62
N HIS A 272 2.98 -11.60 19.04
CA HIS A 272 3.48 -10.22 19.12
C HIS A 272 3.61 -9.47 17.78
N ASP A 273 3.49 -10.18 16.65
CA ASP A 273 3.88 -9.67 15.33
C ASP A 273 2.70 -9.28 14.44
N TRP A 274 1.48 -9.19 14.97
CA TRP A 274 0.29 -8.90 14.15
C TRP A 274 0.42 -7.60 13.34
N ALA A 275 1.13 -6.59 13.86
CA ALA A 275 1.41 -5.35 13.13
C ALA A 275 2.14 -5.57 11.79
N GLU A 276 2.92 -6.64 11.64
CA GLU A 276 3.56 -7.04 10.38
C GLU A 276 2.51 -7.55 9.36
N LEU A 277 1.52 -8.32 9.82
CA LEU A 277 0.39 -8.76 8.99
C LEU A 277 -0.58 -7.64 8.64
N GLU A 278 -0.79 -6.64 9.52
CA GLU A 278 -1.72 -5.53 9.25
C GLU A 278 -1.26 -4.67 8.06
N VAL A 279 0.06 -4.52 7.88
CA VAL A 279 0.64 -3.85 6.70
C VAL A 279 0.31 -4.61 5.42
N LEU A 280 0.42 -5.94 5.42
CA LEU A 280 0.14 -6.78 4.25
C LEU A 280 -1.37 -6.98 4.01
N ASN A 281 -2.20 -6.93 5.05
CA ASN A 281 -3.62 -7.29 4.99
C ASN A 281 -4.61 -6.22 5.54
N PRO A 282 -4.47 -4.92 5.18
CA PRO A 282 -5.28 -3.84 5.76
C PRO A 282 -6.77 -3.89 5.38
N GLY A 283 -7.17 -4.81 4.49
CA GLY A 283 -8.58 -5.09 4.20
C GLY A 283 -9.34 -5.74 5.35
N PHE A 284 -8.67 -6.36 6.34
CA PHE A 284 -9.34 -6.93 7.51
C PHE A 284 -9.61 -5.86 8.57
N ARG A 285 -10.88 -5.54 8.79
CA ARG A 285 -11.32 -4.32 9.52
C ARG A 285 -11.54 -4.51 11.02
N ARG A 286 -11.50 -5.75 11.53
CA ARG A 286 -11.94 -6.09 12.90
C ARG A 286 -11.10 -7.23 13.46
N PHE A 287 -10.72 -7.10 14.73
CA PHE A 287 -9.99 -8.11 15.49
C PHE A 287 -10.94 -8.85 16.45
N PRO A 288 -10.75 -10.17 16.71
CA PRO A 288 -9.78 -11.03 16.04
C PRO A 288 -10.24 -11.25 14.59
N VAL A 289 -9.30 -11.28 13.65
CA VAL A 289 -9.67 -11.28 12.22
C VAL A 289 -10.42 -12.55 11.87
N LEU A 290 -11.72 -12.40 11.59
CA LEU A 290 -12.58 -13.48 11.14
C LEU A 290 -12.29 -13.75 9.67
N LEU A 291 -11.58 -14.85 9.42
CA LEU A 291 -11.05 -15.19 8.09
C LEU A 291 -12.10 -15.87 7.18
N ASN A 292 -13.31 -15.30 7.13
CA ASN A 292 -14.34 -15.60 6.11
C ASN A 292 -14.32 -14.58 4.95
N GLY A 293 -13.21 -13.84 4.79
CA GLY A 293 -12.96 -12.93 3.68
C GLY A 293 -12.51 -13.69 2.41
N PRO A 294 -11.36 -13.34 1.80
CA PRO A 294 -10.97 -13.85 0.48
C PRO A 294 -10.32 -15.24 0.50
N GLY A 295 -10.56 -16.06 1.53
CA GLY A 295 -9.97 -17.40 1.69
C GLY A 295 -8.45 -17.43 1.87
N HIS A 296 -7.81 -16.31 2.19
CA HIS A 296 -6.35 -16.22 2.35
C HIS A 296 -5.89 -15.07 3.26
N VAL A 297 -4.63 -15.13 3.66
CA VAL A 297 -3.83 -14.05 4.28
C VAL A 297 -2.49 -13.95 3.55
N LEU A 298 -1.96 -12.75 3.38
CA LEU A 298 -0.61 -12.50 2.91
C LEU A 298 0.36 -12.49 4.10
N VAL A 299 1.40 -13.30 4.05
CA VAL A 299 2.39 -13.44 5.14
C VAL A 299 3.80 -13.13 4.61
N PRO A 300 4.71 -12.55 5.42
CA PRO A 300 6.07 -12.23 4.97
C PRO A 300 6.80 -13.47 4.46
N THR A 301 7.46 -13.38 3.31
CA THR A 301 8.12 -14.55 2.69
C THR A 301 9.17 -15.18 3.59
N ALA A 302 9.95 -14.35 4.30
CA ALA A 302 10.95 -14.78 5.27
C ALA A 302 10.37 -15.60 6.44
N ARG A 303 9.05 -15.51 6.68
CA ARG A 303 8.32 -16.15 7.78
C ARG A 303 7.24 -17.13 7.30
N ALA A 304 7.23 -17.45 6.01
CA ALA A 304 6.19 -18.27 5.39
C ALA A 304 5.98 -19.62 6.09
N GLN A 305 7.08 -20.29 6.48
CA GLN A 305 7.05 -21.57 7.18
C GLN A 305 6.50 -21.45 8.61
N GLU A 306 6.85 -20.39 9.34
CA GLU A 306 6.30 -20.11 10.68
C GLU A 306 4.77 -19.96 10.61
N TRP A 307 4.28 -19.16 9.66
CA TRP A 307 2.86 -18.91 9.48
C TRP A 307 2.10 -20.14 8.94
N GLN A 308 2.72 -20.97 8.10
CA GLN A 308 2.14 -22.25 7.66
C GLN A 308 2.02 -23.25 8.80
N LEU A 309 3.02 -23.37 9.68
CA LEU A 309 2.96 -24.22 10.87
C LEU A 309 1.91 -23.70 11.86
N ALA A 310 1.93 -22.40 12.16
CA ALA A 310 0.93 -21.77 13.04
C ALA A 310 -0.51 -21.95 12.50
N ALA A 311 -0.70 -21.96 11.17
CA ALA A 311 -2.00 -22.21 10.56
C ALA A 311 -2.60 -23.58 10.89
N THR A 312 -1.79 -24.59 11.20
CA THR A 312 -2.27 -25.90 11.67
C THR A 312 -2.78 -25.88 13.11
N GLU A 313 -2.29 -24.95 13.95
CA GLU A 313 -2.77 -24.74 15.31
C GLU A 313 -3.95 -23.76 15.39
N PHE A 314 -4.23 -23.01 14.32
CA PHE A 314 -5.31 -22.03 14.33
C PHE A 314 -6.66 -22.73 14.50
N GLN A 315 -7.32 -22.45 15.62
CA GLN A 315 -8.59 -23.05 15.97
C GLN A 315 -9.64 -22.66 14.93
N ALA A 316 -10.02 -23.64 14.10
CA ALA A 316 -11.07 -23.51 13.10
C ALA A 316 -12.36 -23.06 13.77
N LEU A 317 -12.94 -21.99 13.26
CA LEU A 317 -14.24 -21.51 13.68
C LEU A 317 -15.27 -22.36 12.91
N PRO A 318 -16.19 -23.07 13.58
CA PRO A 318 -17.18 -23.88 12.88
C PRO A 318 -18.11 -22.99 12.04
N ASP A 319 -18.67 -23.56 10.99
CA ASP A 319 -19.34 -22.81 9.90
C ASP A 319 -20.67 -22.15 10.32
N SER A 320 -21.14 -22.42 11.55
CA SER A 320 -22.45 -22.09 12.11
C SER A 320 -22.63 -20.68 12.70
N ARG A 321 -21.61 -19.81 12.61
CA ARG A 321 -21.47 -18.62 13.46
C ARG A 321 -22.38 -17.43 13.20
N TRP A 322 -23.05 -17.35 12.06
CA TRP A 322 -23.96 -16.26 11.76
C TRP A 322 -25.10 -16.72 10.87
N ARG A 323 -26.29 -16.15 11.08
CA ARG A 323 -27.50 -16.48 10.32
C ARG A 323 -27.97 -15.25 9.56
N GLN A 324 -28.43 -15.42 8.32
CA GLN A 324 -29.00 -14.32 7.54
C GLN A 324 -30.51 -14.25 7.77
N VAL A 325 -31.03 -13.04 8.00
CA VAL A 325 -32.47 -12.74 8.00
C VAL A 325 -32.74 -11.61 7.03
N VAL A 326 -33.50 -11.90 5.97
CA VAL A 326 -33.99 -10.89 5.03
C VAL A 326 -35.24 -10.24 5.62
N VAL A 327 -35.16 -8.94 5.87
CA VAL A 327 -36.20 -8.11 6.50
C VAL A 327 -37.49 -8.14 5.66
N ARG A 328 -38.59 -8.55 6.28
CA ARG A 328 -39.92 -8.72 5.69
C ARG A 328 -40.86 -7.57 6.07
N ARG A 329 -42.02 -7.49 5.42
CA ARG A 329 -43.07 -6.52 5.75
C ARG A 329 -43.53 -6.72 7.21
N GLY A 330 -43.40 -5.68 8.02
CA GLY A 330 -43.76 -5.72 9.44
C GLY A 330 -42.67 -6.23 10.38
N ASP A 331 -41.45 -6.46 9.90
CA ASP A 331 -40.27 -6.60 10.77
C ASP A 331 -39.88 -5.25 11.39
N SER A 332 -39.41 -5.29 12.63
CA SER A 332 -38.68 -4.21 13.29
C SER A 332 -37.36 -4.77 13.83
N LEU A 333 -36.35 -3.92 14.01
CA LEU A 333 -35.07 -4.37 14.55
C LEU A 333 -35.23 -4.91 15.99
N SER A 334 -36.14 -4.32 16.79
CA SER A 334 -36.54 -4.85 18.10
C SER A 334 -37.21 -6.23 18.05
N ARG A 335 -38.07 -6.51 17.06
CA ARG A 335 -38.70 -7.82 16.93
C ARG A 335 -37.72 -8.88 16.46
N ILE A 336 -36.88 -8.58 15.46
CA ILE A 336 -35.81 -9.49 15.02
C ILE A 336 -34.85 -9.77 16.18
N ALA A 337 -34.47 -8.74 16.95
CA ALA A 337 -33.61 -8.88 18.12
C ALA A 337 -34.22 -9.85 19.15
N GLY A 338 -35.48 -9.63 19.54
CA GLY A 338 -36.18 -10.52 20.48
C GLY A 338 -36.35 -11.96 19.95
N GLN A 339 -36.75 -12.14 18.69
CA GLN A 339 -36.96 -13.46 18.07
C GLN A 339 -35.69 -14.31 18.00
N HIS A 340 -34.53 -13.68 17.88
CA HIS A 340 -33.23 -14.35 17.80
C HIS A 340 -32.43 -14.31 19.11
N ASN A 341 -33.06 -13.84 20.20
CA ASN A 341 -32.43 -13.63 21.50
C ASN A 341 -31.10 -12.86 21.37
N VAL A 342 -31.13 -11.66 20.82
CA VAL A 342 -30.02 -10.69 20.77
C VAL A 342 -30.52 -9.32 21.25
N SER A 343 -29.64 -8.42 21.65
CA SER A 343 -30.05 -7.05 21.97
C SER A 343 -30.20 -6.20 20.70
N VAL A 344 -31.02 -5.14 20.77
CA VAL A 344 -31.15 -4.13 19.71
C VAL A 344 -29.79 -3.48 19.39
N SER A 345 -28.98 -3.22 20.43
CA SER A 345 -27.65 -2.64 20.27
C SER A 345 -26.68 -3.60 19.56
N GLU A 346 -26.62 -4.86 19.99
CA GLU A 346 -25.82 -5.95 19.38
C GLU A 346 -26.20 -6.15 17.91
N LEU A 347 -27.50 -6.23 17.61
CA LEU A 347 -28.00 -6.40 16.24
C LEU A 347 -27.68 -5.18 15.35
N ARG A 348 -27.72 -3.96 15.89
CA ARG A 348 -27.28 -2.75 15.17
C ARG A 348 -25.76 -2.70 14.97
N GLN A 349 -24.97 -3.04 15.99
CA GLN A 349 -23.50 -2.98 15.97
C GLN A 349 -22.91 -4.02 14.99
N PHE A 350 -23.46 -5.23 14.99
CA PHE A 350 -23.09 -6.31 14.07
C PHE A 350 -23.44 -5.99 12.59
N ASN A 351 -24.49 -5.19 12.36
CA ASN A 351 -24.92 -4.75 11.02
C ASN A 351 -24.48 -3.32 10.63
N GLN A 352 -23.71 -2.63 11.48
CA GLN A 352 -23.26 -1.25 11.28
C GLN A 352 -24.42 -0.26 11.00
N LEU A 353 -25.46 -0.30 11.85
CA LEU A 353 -26.68 0.51 11.71
C LEU A 353 -26.71 1.71 12.66
N ASP A 354 -26.60 2.91 12.09
CA ASP A 354 -26.65 4.20 12.80
C ASP A 354 -27.99 4.48 13.49
N SER A 355 -29.05 3.75 13.12
CA SER A 355 -30.37 3.82 13.73
C SER A 355 -31.08 2.46 13.67
N ASP A 356 -32.21 2.34 14.36
CA ASP A 356 -33.09 1.16 14.35
C ASP A 356 -33.86 0.96 13.03
N MET A 357 -33.67 1.87 12.05
CA MET A 357 -34.37 1.87 10.76
C MET A 357 -33.85 0.77 9.83
N ILE A 358 -34.74 -0.15 9.45
CA ILE A 358 -34.46 -1.25 8.51
C ILE A 358 -35.44 -1.23 7.34
N ARG A 359 -34.99 -1.67 6.16
CA ARG A 359 -35.78 -1.68 4.91
C ARG A 359 -36.22 -3.09 4.53
N ILE A 360 -37.42 -3.23 3.97
CA ILE A 360 -37.87 -4.53 3.41
C ILE A 360 -36.89 -4.96 2.30
N GLY A 361 -36.46 -6.22 2.33
CA GLY A 361 -35.45 -6.78 1.44
C GLY A 361 -33.99 -6.56 1.89
N GLN A 362 -33.75 -5.82 2.98
CA GLN A 362 -32.43 -5.73 3.59
C GLN A 362 -32.05 -7.07 4.24
N THR A 363 -30.89 -7.63 3.91
CA THR A 363 -30.33 -8.73 4.69
C THR A 363 -29.69 -8.18 5.96
N LEU A 364 -30.16 -8.62 7.12
CA LEU A 364 -29.44 -8.51 8.38
C LEU A 364 -28.67 -9.80 8.62
N LEU A 365 -27.43 -9.64 9.10
CA LEU A 365 -26.67 -10.71 9.71
C LEU A 365 -27.08 -10.81 11.19
N LEU A 366 -27.13 -12.02 11.73
CA LEU A 366 -27.33 -12.29 13.16
C LEU A 366 -26.07 -12.97 13.72
N PRO A 367 -25.61 -12.61 14.94
CA PRO A 367 -24.73 -13.51 15.67
C PRO A 367 -25.48 -14.83 15.90
N SER A 368 -24.88 -15.97 15.61
CA SER A 368 -25.44 -17.26 16.04
C SER A 368 -25.16 -17.38 17.54
N ARG A 369 -26.17 -17.08 18.36
CA ARG A 369 -26.05 -17.16 19.83
C ARG A 369 -25.70 -18.58 20.24
N GLU A 370 -24.71 -18.65 21.15
CA GLU A 370 -24.22 -19.84 21.86
C GLU A 370 -23.40 -20.85 21.04
N GLU A 371 -22.31 -20.36 20.44
CA GLU A 371 -21.05 -21.13 20.44
C GLU A 371 -20.22 -20.76 21.68
N LYS A 372 -20.01 -21.74 22.56
CA LYS A 372 -19.07 -21.71 23.67
C LYS A 372 -17.68 -22.08 23.15
N LEU A 373 -16.81 -21.08 23.00
CA LEU A 373 -15.38 -21.30 22.76
C LEU A 373 -14.72 -21.66 24.09
N ASP A 374 -14.13 -22.85 24.18
CA ASP A 374 -13.27 -23.24 25.29
C ASP A 374 -11.83 -22.77 25.02
N TYR A 375 -11.44 -21.66 25.64
CA TYR A 375 -10.14 -21.00 25.45
C TYR A 375 -9.14 -21.41 26.52
N VAL A 376 -8.01 -22.00 26.13
CA VAL A 376 -6.92 -22.35 27.05
C VAL A 376 -6.02 -21.13 27.29
N VAL A 377 -5.95 -20.69 28.56
CA VAL A 377 -5.15 -19.54 29.02
C VAL A 377 -3.66 -19.75 28.75
N LYS A 378 -3.03 -18.75 28.13
CA LYS A 378 -1.62 -18.74 27.73
C LYS A 378 -0.77 -17.83 28.63
N ARG A 379 0.55 -17.92 28.49
CA ARG A 379 1.50 -17.14 29.30
C ARG A 379 1.44 -15.65 28.92
N GLY A 380 1.11 -14.80 29.89
CA GLY A 380 0.95 -13.35 29.68
C GLY A 380 -0.50 -12.89 29.56
N ASP A 381 -1.47 -13.79 29.65
CA ASP A 381 -2.88 -13.42 29.62
C ASP A 381 -3.38 -12.72 30.88
N SER A 382 -4.43 -11.92 30.68
CA SER A 382 -5.29 -11.39 31.73
C SER A 382 -6.73 -11.42 31.22
N LEU A 383 -7.72 -11.41 32.12
CA LEU A 383 -9.12 -11.33 31.69
C LEU A 383 -9.41 -10.11 30.81
N TRP A 384 -8.65 -9.01 30.95
CA TRP A 384 -8.78 -7.84 30.08
C TRP A 384 -8.21 -8.08 28.68
N ARG A 385 -7.03 -8.71 28.56
CA ARG A 385 -6.46 -9.13 27.27
C ARG A 385 -7.41 -10.09 26.56
N ILE A 386 -7.87 -11.14 27.24
CA ILE A 386 -8.78 -12.14 26.69
C ILE A 386 -10.12 -11.49 26.30
N ALA A 387 -10.75 -10.72 27.18
CA ALA A 387 -12.03 -10.08 26.87
C ALA A 387 -11.93 -9.15 25.65
N LYS A 388 -10.86 -8.34 25.58
CA LYS A 388 -10.55 -7.49 24.41
C LYS A 388 -10.28 -8.33 23.15
N GLN A 389 -9.52 -9.42 23.25
CA GLN A 389 -9.19 -10.34 22.14
C GLN A 389 -10.43 -11.00 21.53
N PHE A 390 -11.49 -11.24 22.32
CA PHE A 390 -12.72 -11.89 21.87
C PHE A 390 -13.92 -10.95 21.70
N GLY A 391 -13.74 -9.63 21.86
CA GLY A 391 -14.81 -8.64 21.67
C GLY A 391 -15.88 -8.63 22.77
N VAL A 392 -15.60 -9.24 23.93
CA VAL A 392 -16.54 -9.40 25.05
C VAL A 392 -16.14 -8.49 26.22
N SER A 393 -17.02 -8.28 27.22
CA SER A 393 -16.60 -7.57 28.43
C SER A 393 -15.97 -8.52 29.46
N VAL A 394 -15.08 -7.97 30.29
CA VAL A 394 -14.51 -8.70 31.46
C VAL A 394 -15.61 -9.18 32.40
N LYS A 395 -16.73 -8.44 32.51
CA LYS A 395 -17.89 -8.82 33.33
C LYS A 395 -18.60 -10.06 32.77
N ASP A 396 -18.74 -10.16 31.45
CA ASP A 396 -19.33 -11.31 30.78
C ASP A 396 -18.42 -12.54 30.90
N LEU A 397 -17.12 -12.37 30.61
CA LEU A 397 -16.11 -13.41 30.74
C LEU A 397 -16.06 -13.98 32.17
N LYS A 398 -16.18 -13.13 33.20
CA LYS A 398 -16.28 -13.54 34.60
C LYS A 398 -17.58 -14.27 34.93
N ARG A 399 -18.72 -13.81 34.39
CA ARG A 399 -20.03 -14.46 34.59
C ARG A 399 -20.06 -15.86 33.99
N TRP A 400 -19.61 -16.04 32.75
CA TRP A 400 -19.59 -17.35 32.08
C TRP A 400 -18.68 -18.37 32.78
N ASN A 401 -17.59 -17.89 33.39
CA ASN A 401 -16.62 -18.72 34.09
C ASN A 401 -16.83 -18.83 35.61
N GLN A 402 -17.92 -18.26 36.13
CA GLN A 402 -18.26 -18.28 37.57
C GLN A 402 -17.11 -17.76 38.46
N ARG A 403 -16.51 -16.61 38.09
CA ARG A 403 -15.30 -16.05 38.73
C ARG A 403 -15.46 -14.62 39.24
N ASP A 404 -15.29 -14.44 40.55
CA ASP A 404 -15.38 -13.11 41.19
C ASP A 404 -14.08 -12.29 41.13
N ASN A 405 -12.94 -12.94 40.92
CA ASN A 405 -11.63 -12.30 40.86
C ASN A 405 -11.04 -12.30 39.44
N ASN A 406 -9.87 -11.66 39.26
CA ASN A 406 -9.23 -11.48 37.95
C ASN A 406 -7.98 -12.35 37.73
N ARG A 407 -7.70 -13.31 38.63
CA ARG A 407 -6.53 -14.21 38.50
C ARG A 407 -6.82 -15.29 37.46
N LEU A 408 -5.80 -15.59 36.67
CA LEU A 408 -5.81 -16.69 35.72
C LEU A 408 -4.70 -17.69 36.05
N ARG A 409 -4.91 -18.97 35.70
CA ARG A 409 -3.93 -20.04 35.77
C ARG A 409 -3.51 -20.44 34.35
N LEU A 410 -2.20 -20.54 34.11
CA LEU A 410 -1.67 -21.04 32.84
C LEU A 410 -2.24 -22.44 32.54
N GLY A 411 -2.76 -22.64 31.33
CA GLY A 411 -3.35 -23.92 30.91
C GLY A 411 -4.79 -24.17 31.38
N GLU A 412 -5.43 -23.26 32.12
CA GLU A 412 -6.86 -23.42 32.44
C GLU A 412 -7.75 -23.05 31.26
N THR A 413 -8.89 -23.74 31.14
CA THR A 413 -9.90 -23.45 30.13
C THR A 413 -10.89 -22.39 30.64
N LEU A 414 -11.17 -21.38 29.82
CA LEU A 414 -12.25 -20.42 30.01
C LEU A 414 -13.35 -20.63 28.95
N ALA A 415 -14.60 -20.72 29.40
CA ALA A 415 -15.78 -20.62 28.57
C ALA A 415 -15.96 -19.17 28.07
N ILE A 416 -15.82 -18.96 26.77
CA ILE A 416 -16.05 -17.67 26.12
C ILE A 416 -17.24 -17.84 25.17
N HIS A 417 -18.40 -17.27 25.52
CA HIS A 417 -19.55 -17.28 24.62
C HIS A 417 -19.36 -16.16 23.62
N LEU A 418 -19.12 -16.51 22.35
CA LEU A 418 -18.83 -15.54 21.31
C LEU A 418 -20.12 -14.89 20.80
N SER A 419 -20.58 -13.85 21.48
CA SER A 419 -21.42 -12.83 20.83
C SER A 419 -20.64 -12.25 19.65
N ALA A 420 -21.15 -12.39 18.43
CA ALA A 420 -20.50 -11.75 17.29
C ALA A 420 -20.74 -10.22 17.36
N PRO A 421 -19.68 -9.38 17.29
CA PRO A 421 -19.69 -8.01 17.81
C PRO A 421 -20.13 -6.92 16.82
#